data_AF-A0A5C6QKX1-F1
#
_entry.id   AF-A0A5C6QKX1-F1
#
_cell.length_a   1.000
_cell.length_b   1.000
_cell.length_c   1.000
_cell.angle_alpha   90.00
_cell.angle_beta   90.00
_cell.angle_gamma   90.00
#
_symmetry.space_group_name_H-M   'P 1'
#
loop_
_entity.id
_entity.type
_entity.pdbx_description
1 polymer ?
#
loop_
_entity_poly.entity_id
_entity_poly.type
_entity_poly.pdbx_seq_one_letter_code
_entity_poly.pdbx_strand_id
1 'polypeptide(L)'
;MTKSVKEKPIVWTISGSDCSGGAGIAADIKTGHALGVEVCHLITANTVQNANRLVSINPVASEILQQQAKVLIDDKPPSVIKIGLIANLEQVKWLSELLAGFKAKYSKIIVVFDPVGQASVGGSFSALQREDLTLLFHYVDVITPNLMEAQQLSNLSTLNPVELATKIAELGIASVIVKGGHSNVLDHDGLPVSGDYCLHRVEQSSISYQLSSPRINTSYSHGGGCSFASALAAFLAQGYLLRDAFTLTKAFINQGLAKSVTTSMNKPDYYGAFEQTYWPDKADFFPRISSNLAEKHQGLPPFPSLALTDKKLGLYPVVDSLYWLKRILPLGLDIIQLRLKNKTDSELEQLIIAAIAISQPYKTRLFINDYWQLAIKHRAYGVHIGQEDLQDADLTKIQQSGLRLGISTHGCYEFLLAQQLQPSYLAIGAIFSTKTKNMSGQIQGVENLQHLLKLASNIPVVAIGGINHQRAERVWQTGVDSIAVVTAVTESENAEIAVKQFQHLMQ
;
A
#
# COMPACT_ATOMS: atom_id res chain seq x y z
N MET A 1 7.46 -32.73 -0.27
CA MET A 1 6.43 -31.67 -0.16
C MET A 1 6.22 -31.08 -1.54
N THR A 2 5.10 -31.40 -2.18
CA THR A 2 4.67 -30.73 -3.42
C THR A 2 4.43 -29.25 -3.08
N LYS A 3 5.25 -28.34 -3.61
CA LYS A 3 4.93 -26.90 -3.57
C LYS A 3 3.55 -26.77 -4.22
N SER A 4 2.50 -26.47 -3.47
CA SER A 4 1.22 -26.14 -4.09
C SER A 4 1.47 -24.92 -4.96
N VAL A 5 1.34 -25.07 -6.28
CA VAL A 5 1.44 -23.94 -7.20
C VAL A 5 0.30 -23.01 -6.82
N LYS A 6 0.62 -21.84 -6.26
CA LYS A 6 -0.39 -20.82 -5.96
C LYS A 6 -0.94 -20.36 -7.29
N GLU A 7 -2.24 -20.56 -7.53
CA GLU A 7 -2.90 -20.07 -8.72
C GLU A 7 -2.74 -18.54 -8.80
N LYS A 8 -2.40 -18.05 -9.99
CA LYS A 8 -2.28 -16.61 -10.21
C LYS A 8 -3.67 -16.00 -10.20
N PRO A 9 -3.89 -14.87 -9.52
CA PRO A 9 -5.16 -14.18 -9.64
C PRO A 9 -5.32 -13.69 -11.08
N ILE A 10 -6.55 -13.74 -11.59
CA ILE A 10 -6.88 -13.34 -12.96
C ILE A 10 -7.35 -11.89 -12.95
N VAL A 11 -6.76 -11.07 -13.81
CA VAL A 11 -7.22 -9.72 -14.13
C VAL A 11 -7.82 -9.73 -15.53
N TRP A 12 -9.02 -9.19 -15.68
CA TRP A 12 -9.55 -8.88 -17.01
C TRP A 12 -9.19 -7.45 -17.37
N THR A 13 -8.59 -7.24 -18.54
CA THR A 13 -8.48 -5.91 -19.13
C THR A 13 -9.49 -5.75 -20.28
N ILE A 14 -10.29 -4.70 -20.22
CA ILE A 14 -11.25 -4.31 -21.25
C ILE A 14 -10.77 -2.99 -21.83
N SER A 15 -10.07 -3.04 -22.97
CA SER A 15 -9.32 -1.88 -23.49
C SER A 15 -9.03 -1.99 -24.99
N GLY A 16 -8.46 -0.94 -25.57
CA GLY A 16 -8.06 -0.90 -26.97
C GLY A 16 -6.75 -1.62 -27.24
N SER A 17 -6.58 -2.10 -28.48
CA SER A 17 -5.33 -2.64 -29.02
C SER A 17 -4.52 -1.53 -29.70
N ASP A 18 -3.40 -1.14 -29.08
CA ASP A 18 -2.39 -0.27 -29.67
C ASP A 18 -1.44 -1.10 -30.55
N CYS A 19 -1.51 -0.90 -31.86
CA CYS A 19 -0.67 -1.64 -32.81
C CYS A 19 0.83 -1.35 -32.67
N SER A 20 1.23 -0.28 -32.00
CA SER A 20 2.64 -0.02 -31.68
C SER A 20 3.14 -0.82 -30.46
N GLY A 21 2.23 -1.40 -29.68
CA GLY A 21 2.54 -2.25 -28.52
C GLY A 21 2.98 -1.50 -27.27
N GLY A 22 2.88 -0.17 -27.24
CA GLY A 22 3.29 0.66 -26.11
C GLY A 22 2.20 0.92 -25.07
N ALA A 23 0.94 0.98 -25.47
CA ALA A 23 -0.22 1.24 -24.60
C ALA A 23 -1.31 0.15 -24.74
N GLY A 24 -2.49 0.41 -24.17
CA GLY A 24 -3.65 -0.47 -24.28
C GLY A 24 -3.39 -1.88 -23.75
N ILE A 25 -4.01 -2.88 -24.39
CA ILE A 25 -3.92 -4.29 -23.98
C ILE A 25 -2.48 -4.80 -23.93
N ALA A 26 -1.60 -4.33 -24.83
CA ALA A 26 -0.20 -4.74 -24.82
C ALA A 26 0.52 -4.31 -23.53
N ALA A 27 0.31 -3.06 -23.09
CA ALA A 27 0.84 -2.57 -21.81
C ALA A 27 0.22 -3.30 -20.61
N ASP A 28 -1.08 -3.59 -20.69
CA ASP A 28 -1.82 -4.29 -19.63
C ASP A 28 -1.28 -5.71 -19.42
N ILE A 29 -1.08 -6.47 -20.51
CA ILE A 29 -0.51 -7.83 -20.47
C ILE A 29 0.93 -7.82 -19.94
N LYS A 30 1.78 -6.91 -20.43
CA LYS A 30 3.17 -6.79 -19.98
C LYS A 30 3.24 -6.47 -18.48
N THR A 31 2.41 -5.54 -18.02
CA THR A 31 2.33 -5.14 -16.61
C THR A 31 1.85 -6.30 -15.73
N GLY A 32 0.76 -6.98 -16.13
CA GLY A 32 0.23 -8.08 -15.35
C GLY A 32 1.21 -9.26 -15.28
N HIS A 33 1.87 -9.59 -16.39
CA HIS A 33 2.92 -10.61 -16.42
C HIS A 33 4.08 -10.28 -15.47
N ALA A 34 4.58 -9.04 -15.53
CA ALA A 34 5.65 -8.51 -14.68
C ALA A 34 5.33 -8.59 -13.18
N LEU A 35 4.05 -8.44 -12.82
CA LEU A 35 3.57 -8.43 -11.43
C LEU A 35 2.95 -9.76 -10.99
N GLY A 36 3.10 -10.82 -11.79
CA GLY A 36 2.76 -12.18 -11.39
C GLY A 36 1.26 -12.52 -11.44
N VAL A 37 0.44 -11.76 -12.18
CA VAL A 37 -0.98 -12.06 -12.39
C VAL A 37 -1.23 -12.64 -13.79
N GLU A 38 -2.34 -13.36 -13.95
CA GLU A 38 -2.81 -13.79 -15.27
C GLU A 38 -3.71 -12.71 -15.88
N VAL A 39 -3.48 -12.33 -17.14
CA VAL A 39 -4.27 -11.30 -17.82
C VAL A 39 -5.10 -11.93 -18.92
N CYS A 40 -6.42 -11.86 -18.77
CA CYS A 40 -7.37 -12.09 -19.85
C CYS A 40 -7.81 -10.73 -20.42
N HIS A 41 -8.18 -10.67 -21.70
CA HIS A 41 -8.46 -9.39 -22.34
C HIS A 41 -9.67 -9.44 -23.28
N LEU A 42 -10.39 -8.31 -23.33
CA LEU A 42 -11.47 -8.03 -24.26
C LEU A 42 -11.10 -6.76 -25.03
N ILE A 43 -11.04 -6.86 -26.36
CA ILE A 43 -10.54 -5.79 -27.22
C ILE A 43 -11.69 -4.87 -27.63
N THR A 44 -11.74 -3.65 -27.13
CA THR A 44 -12.81 -2.68 -27.41
C THR A 44 -12.64 -1.97 -28.74
N ALA A 45 -11.40 -1.78 -29.18
CA ALA A 45 -11.10 -1.18 -30.48
C ALA A 45 -9.70 -1.58 -30.94
N ASN A 46 -9.52 -1.68 -32.25
CA ASN A 46 -8.19 -1.65 -32.85
C ASN A 46 -7.83 -0.20 -33.17
N THR A 47 -6.63 0.23 -32.82
CA THR A 47 -6.14 1.57 -33.14
C THR A 47 -5.03 1.47 -34.16
N VAL A 48 -5.03 2.38 -35.12
CA VAL A 48 -3.93 2.60 -36.06
C VAL A 48 -3.18 3.82 -35.53
N GLN A 49 -2.09 3.59 -34.80
CA GLN A 49 -1.29 4.65 -34.20
C GLN A 49 0.20 4.29 -34.16
N ASN A 50 1.03 5.31 -33.99
CA ASN A 50 2.47 5.17 -33.76
C ASN A 50 2.94 6.24 -32.77
N ALA A 51 4.25 6.30 -32.53
CA ALA A 51 4.88 7.25 -31.61
C ALA A 51 4.57 8.74 -31.87
N ASN A 52 4.02 9.09 -33.04
CA ASN A 52 3.82 10.48 -33.46
C ASN A 52 2.34 10.88 -33.63
N ARG A 53 1.42 9.93 -33.89
CA ARG A 53 0.00 10.25 -34.12
C ARG A 53 -0.92 9.04 -34.01
N LEU A 54 -2.17 9.32 -33.68
CA LEU A 54 -3.32 8.45 -33.94
C LEU A 54 -3.85 8.72 -35.36
N VAL A 55 -4.02 7.66 -36.17
CA VAL A 55 -4.53 7.73 -37.55
C VAL A 55 -6.00 7.39 -37.62
N SER A 56 -6.41 6.28 -37.02
CA SER A 56 -7.81 5.84 -37.01
C SER A 56 -8.10 4.88 -35.86
N ILE A 57 -9.38 4.75 -35.53
CA ILE A 57 -9.90 3.78 -34.57
C ILE A 57 -10.96 2.92 -35.27
N ASN A 58 -10.92 1.61 -35.02
CA ASN A 58 -11.94 0.67 -35.44
C ASN A 58 -12.57 0.02 -34.19
N PRO A 59 -13.73 0.53 -33.71
CA PRO A 59 -14.45 -0.04 -32.58
C PRO A 59 -14.92 -1.47 -32.88
N VAL A 60 -14.73 -2.38 -31.92
CA VAL A 60 -15.29 -3.73 -31.96
C VAL A 60 -16.77 -3.67 -31.59
N ALA A 61 -17.62 -4.37 -32.35
CA ALA A 61 -19.06 -4.42 -32.11
C ALA A 61 -19.38 -5.08 -30.75
N SER A 62 -20.40 -4.58 -30.04
CA SER A 62 -20.72 -5.02 -28.68
C SER A 62 -21.13 -6.50 -28.63
N GLU A 63 -21.67 -7.05 -29.72
CA GLU A 63 -22.02 -8.48 -29.83
C GLU A 63 -20.77 -9.37 -29.78
N ILE A 64 -19.65 -8.90 -30.34
CA ILE A 64 -18.37 -9.62 -30.29
C ILE A 64 -17.76 -9.51 -28.89
N LEU A 65 -17.84 -8.33 -28.27
CA LEU A 65 -17.42 -8.14 -26.88
C LEU A 65 -18.20 -9.05 -25.91
N GLN A 66 -19.52 -9.18 -26.12
CA GLN A 66 -20.36 -10.09 -25.35
C GLN A 66 -19.95 -11.56 -25.53
N GLN A 67 -19.57 -11.98 -26.74
CA GLN A 67 -19.06 -13.32 -26.99
C GLN A 67 -17.72 -13.57 -26.28
N GLN A 68 -16.79 -12.59 -26.33
CA GLN A 68 -15.52 -12.67 -25.59
C GLN A 68 -15.76 -12.81 -24.09
N ALA A 69 -16.62 -11.96 -23.52
CA ALA A 69 -16.98 -12.01 -22.11
C ALA A 69 -17.57 -13.37 -21.74
N LYS A 70 -18.55 -13.87 -22.50
CA LYS A 70 -19.23 -15.14 -22.19
C LYS A 70 -18.26 -16.31 -22.08
N VAL A 71 -17.33 -16.45 -23.03
CA VAL A 71 -16.34 -17.53 -23.01
C VAL A 71 -15.42 -17.42 -21.79
N LEU A 72 -15.00 -16.19 -21.43
CA LEU A 72 -14.13 -15.99 -20.27
C LEU A 72 -14.88 -16.13 -18.94
N ILE A 73 -16.17 -15.78 -18.84
CA ILE A 73 -16.98 -15.96 -17.61
C ILE A 73 -16.96 -17.45 -17.20
N ASP A 74 -17.06 -18.34 -18.18
CA ASP A 74 -17.16 -19.78 -17.95
C ASP A 74 -15.79 -20.44 -17.64
N ASP A 75 -14.69 -19.93 -18.22
CA ASP A 75 -13.35 -20.53 -18.11
C ASP A 75 -12.43 -19.82 -17.11
N LYS A 76 -12.41 -18.48 -17.10
CA LYS A 76 -11.42 -17.65 -16.39
C LYS A 76 -12.07 -16.43 -15.73
N PRO A 77 -12.92 -16.59 -14.70
CA PRO A 77 -13.56 -15.47 -14.02
C PRO A 77 -12.51 -14.54 -13.37
N PRO A 78 -12.68 -13.21 -13.45
CA PRO A 78 -11.71 -12.26 -12.93
C PRO A 78 -11.79 -12.11 -11.41
N SER A 79 -10.65 -11.87 -10.77
CA SER A 79 -10.56 -11.32 -9.43
C SER A 79 -10.69 -9.79 -9.43
N VAL A 80 -10.22 -9.14 -10.50
CA VAL A 80 -10.30 -7.68 -10.73
C VAL A 80 -10.56 -7.42 -12.21
N ILE A 81 -11.35 -6.40 -12.51
CA ILE A 81 -11.58 -5.91 -13.87
C ILE A 81 -10.91 -4.53 -14.00
N LYS A 82 -10.03 -4.38 -14.99
CA LYS A 82 -9.46 -3.11 -15.42
C LYS A 82 -10.13 -2.66 -16.71
N ILE A 83 -10.61 -1.42 -16.73
CA ILE A 83 -11.23 -0.79 -17.88
C ILE A 83 -10.25 0.28 -18.40
N GLY A 84 -10.00 0.27 -19.70
CA GLY A 84 -9.24 1.30 -20.40
C GLY A 84 -10.11 2.00 -21.43
N LEU A 85 -9.66 2.01 -22.70
CA LEU A 85 -10.37 2.69 -23.77
C LEU A 85 -11.76 2.06 -24.02
N ILE A 86 -12.80 2.88 -23.96
CA ILE A 86 -14.16 2.58 -24.46
C ILE A 86 -14.45 3.52 -25.63
N ALA A 87 -14.86 2.98 -26.78
CA ALA A 87 -14.89 3.75 -28.01
C ALA A 87 -16.18 4.55 -28.23
N ASN A 88 -17.31 4.05 -27.74
CA ASN A 88 -18.63 4.64 -28.01
C ASN A 88 -19.67 4.28 -26.94
N LEU A 89 -20.84 4.93 -27.03
CA LEU A 89 -21.94 4.78 -26.07
C LEU A 89 -22.55 3.37 -26.04
N GLU A 90 -22.53 2.65 -27.16
CA GLU A 90 -23.03 1.27 -27.23
C GLU A 90 -22.19 0.34 -26.35
N GLN A 91 -20.86 0.46 -26.43
CA GLN A 91 -19.94 -0.26 -25.57
C GLN A 91 -20.07 0.14 -24.10
N VAL A 92 -20.36 1.41 -23.80
CA VAL A 92 -20.63 1.85 -22.41
C VAL A 92 -21.85 1.12 -21.85
N LYS A 93 -22.96 1.07 -22.59
CA LYS A 93 -24.19 0.38 -22.16
C LYS A 93 -23.94 -1.11 -21.95
N TRP A 94 -23.29 -1.76 -22.90
CA TRP A 94 -22.89 -3.17 -22.80
C TRP A 94 -22.04 -3.43 -21.55
N LEU A 95 -21.02 -2.60 -21.32
CA LEU A 95 -20.11 -2.77 -20.19
C LEU A 95 -20.83 -2.55 -18.86
N SER A 96 -21.71 -1.56 -18.77
CA SER A 96 -22.55 -1.34 -17.59
C SER A 96 -23.41 -2.57 -17.26
N GLU A 97 -24.03 -3.20 -18.26
CA GLU A 97 -24.81 -4.44 -18.07
C GLU A 97 -23.93 -5.61 -17.61
N LEU A 98 -22.76 -5.78 -18.23
CA LEU A 98 -21.80 -6.81 -17.85
C LEU A 98 -21.36 -6.66 -16.38
N LEU A 99 -20.99 -5.44 -15.99
CA LEU A 99 -20.53 -5.14 -14.64
C LEU A 99 -21.66 -5.26 -13.61
N ALA A 100 -22.88 -4.89 -13.96
CA ALA A 100 -24.06 -5.12 -13.12
C ALA A 100 -24.22 -6.60 -12.79
N GLY A 101 -24.09 -7.48 -13.80
CA GLY A 101 -24.11 -8.93 -13.62
C GLY A 101 -22.98 -9.44 -12.72
N PHE A 102 -21.76 -8.94 -12.90
CA PHE A 102 -20.62 -9.27 -12.04
C PHE A 102 -20.84 -8.82 -10.59
N LYS A 103 -21.29 -7.59 -10.36
CA LYS A 103 -21.53 -7.06 -9.01
C LYS A 103 -22.67 -7.79 -8.30
N ALA A 104 -23.68 -8.25 -9.03
CA ALA A 104 -24.76 -9.07 -8.48
C ALA A 104 -24.27 -10.46 -8.05
N LYS A 105 -23.37 -11.10 -8.82
CA LYS A 105 -22.86 -12.44 -8.54
C LYS A 105 -21.66 -12.45 -7.58
N TYR A 106 -20.81 -11.44 -7.66
CA TYR A 106 -19.54 -11.29 -6.95
C TYR A 106 -19.47 -9.90 -6.32
N SER A 107 -20.14 -9.72 -5.18
CA SER A 107 -20.28 -8.41 -4.52
C SER A 107 -18.97 -7.72 -4.14
N LYS A 108 -17.85 -8.45 -4.12
CA LYS A 108 -16.50 -7.94 -3.79
C LYS A 108 -15.59 -7.73 -4.99
N ILE A 109 -16.05 -7.96 -6.22
CA ILE A 109 -15.22 -7.74 -7.40
C ILE A 109 -14.84 -6.27 -7.51
N ILE A 110 -13.56 -5.99 -7.74
CA ILE A 110 -13.04 -4.63 -7.86
C ILE A 110 -12.93 -4.27 -9.35
N VAL A 111 -13.38 -3.05 -9.68
CA VAL A 111 -13.35 -2.46 -11.01
C VAL A 111 -12.47 -1.21 -10.96
N VAL A 112 -11.34 -1.26 -11.67
CA VAL A 112 -10.40 -0.15 -11.86
C VAL A 112 -10.64 0.48 -13.23
N PHE A 113 -10.94 1.78 -13.29
CA PHE A 113 -11.17 2.48 -14.54
C PHE A 113 -10.08 3.53 -14.82
N ASP A 114 -9.37 3.36 -15.93
CA ASP A 114 -8.49 4.35 -16.53
C ASP A 114 -9.29 5.09 -17.61
N PRO A 115 -9.74 6.34 -17.38
CA PRO A 115 -10.69 7.05 -18.26
C PRO A 115 -10.00 7.62 -19.50
N VAL A 116 -9.49 6.74 -20.36
CA VAL A 116 -8.74 7.09 -21.57
C VAL A 116 -9.66 7.73 -22.61
N GLY A 117 -9.63 9.06 -22.71
CA GLY A 117 -10.36 9.82 -23.74
C GLY A 117 -9.51 10.21 -24.96
N GLN A 118 -8.21 10.40 -24.77
CA GLN A 118 -7.29 10.95 -25.79
C GLN A 118 -6.00 10.13 -25.88
N ALA A 119 -5.42 10.08 -27.08
CA ALA A 119 -4.09 9.48 -27.27
C ALA A 119 -2.99 10.36 -26.68
N SER A 120 -1.96 9.74 -26.09
CA SER A 120 -0.76 10.46 -25.59
C SER A 120 -0.03 11.22 -26.71
N VAL A 121 -0.17 10.76 -27.95
CA VAL A 121 0.38 11.37 -29.16
C VAL A 121 -0.58 12.36 -29.85
N GLY A 122 -1.70 12.70 -29.20
CA GLY A 122 -2.76 13.53 -29.75
C GLY A 122 -3.78 12.76 -30.62
N GLY A 123 -4.99 13.31 -30.71
CA GLY A 123 -6.15 12.70 -31.35
C GLY A 123 -7.15 12.10 -30.35
N SER A 124 -8.44 12.24 -30.64
CA SER A 124 -9.52 11.72 -29.78
C SER A 124 -9.79 10.26 -30.12
N PHE A 125 -9.85 9.38 -29.11
CA PHE A 125 -10.25 7.98 -29.32
C PHE A 125 -11.76 7.80 -29.33
N SER A 126 -12.47 8.63 -28.56
CA SER A 126 -13.93 8.59 -28.45
C SER A 126 -14.49 10.00 -28.50
N ALA A 127 -15.79 10.11 -28.79
CA ALA A 127 -16.55 11.34 -28.62
C ALA A 127 -17.32 11.38 -27.28
N LEU A 128 -17.08 10.37 -26.42
CA LEU A 128 -17.80 10.19 -25.17
C LEU A 128 -17.56 11.38 -24.24
N GLN A 129 -18.64 11.88 -23.66
CA GLN A 129 -18.60 12.90 -22.62
C GLN A 129 -18.80 12.27 -21.24
N ARG A 130 -18.60 13.08 -20.21
CA ARG A 130 -18.83 12.68 -18.81
C ARG A 130 -20.23 12.06 -18.62
N GLU A 131 -21.23 12.66 -19.25
CA GLU A 131 -22.63 12.28 -19.12
C GLU A 131 -22.87 10.86 -19.63
N ASP A 132 -22.23 10.49 -20.74
CA ASP A 132 -22.30 9.14 -21.32
C ASP A 132 -21.77 8.07 -20.37
N LEU A 133 -20.74 8.40 -19.57
CA LEU A 133 -20.09 7.49 -18.63
C LEU A 133 -20.82 7.34 -17.29
N THR A 134 -21.87 8.12 -17.05
CA THR A 134 -22.61 8.11 -15.77
C THR A 134 -23.14 6.72 -15.42
N LEU A 135 -23.60 5.97 -16.43
CA LEU A 135 -24.08 4.59 -16.27
C LEU A 135 -22.97 3.62 -15.84
N LEU A 136 -21.71 3.92 -16.17
CA LEU A 136 -20.56 3.09 -15.85
C LEU A 136 -20.07 3.37 -14.42
N PHE A 137 -20.07 4.63 -13.99
CA PHE A 137 -19.50 5.06 -12.70
C PHE A 137 -20.09 4.33 -11.49
N HIS A 138 -21.37 3.94 -11.55
CA HIS A 138 -22.02 3.19 -10.47
C HIS A 138 -21.32 1.85 -10.15
N TYR A 139 -20.61 1.27 -11.11
CA TYR A 139 -19.94 -0.02 -10.97
C TYR A 139 -18.41 0.09 -10.81
N VAL A 140 -17.87 1.31 -10.83
CA VAL A 140 -16.43 1.59 -10.71
C VAL A 140 -16.05 1.81 -9.24
N ASP A 141 -15.09 1.04 -8.74
CA ASP A 141 -14.60 1.19 -7.36
C ASP A 141 -13.43 2.17 -7.27
N VAL A 142 -12.58 2.20 -8.30
CA VAL A 142 -11.41 3.07 -8.38
C VAL A 142 -11.30 3.67 -9.78
N ILE A 143 -11.20 4.99 -9.88
CA ILE A 143 -10.90 5.68 -11.13
C ILE A 143 -9.53 6.38 -11.05
N THR A 144 -8.74 6.31 -12.12
CA THR A 144 -7.36 6.81 -12.15
C THR A 144 -7.12 7.90 -13.21
N PRO A 145 -7.85 9.02 -13.21
CA PRO A 145 -7.67 10.07 -14.22
C PRO A 145 -6.32 10.78 -14.07
N ASN A 146 -5.72 11.19 -15.18
CA ASN A 146 -4.69 12.22 -15.18
C ASN A 146 -5.31 13.61 -14.92
N LEU A 147 -4.49 14.65 -14.77
CA LEU A 147 -4.99 15.98 -14.44
C LEU A 147 -6.00 16.55 -15.47
N MET A 148 -5.74 16.36 -16.77
CA MET A 148 -6.65 16.84 -17.83
C MET A 148 -7.95 16.04 -17.85
N GLU A 149 -7.87 14.71 -17.73
CA GLU A 149 -9.03 13.82 -17.59
C GLU A 149 -9.84 14.18 -16.35
N ALA A 150 -9.18 14.51 -15.24
CA ALA A 150 -9.83 14.90 -13.99
C ALA A 150 -10.57 16.23 -14.12
N GLN A 151 -10.01 17.21 -14.84
CA GLN A 151 -10.69 18.48 -15.15
C GLN A 151 -11.96 18.24 -15.98
N GLN A 152 -11.86 17.39 -17.01
CA GLN A 152 -13.01 17.01 -17.84
C GLN A 152 -14.09 16.28 -17.03
N LEU A 153 -13.70 15.27 -16.24
CA LEU A 153 -14.65 14.49 -15.43
C LEU A 153 -15.28 15.29 -14.29
N SER A 154 -14.57 16.29 -13.74
CA SER A 154 -15.09 17.16 -12.69
C SER A 154 -15.90 18.34 -13.23
N ASN A 155 -15.73 18.71 -14.51
CA ASN A 155 -16.16 19.98 -15.09
C ASN A 155 -15.57 21.21 -14.36
N LEU A 156 -14.31 21.10 -13.91
CA LEU A 156 -13.59 22.18 -13.24
C LEU A 156 -12.31 22.52 -14.01
N SER A 157 -11.94 23.81 -14.02
CA SER A 157 -10.69 24.30 -14.64
C SER A 157 -9.52 24.41 -13.65
N THR A 158 -9.69 23.94 -12.41
CA THR A 158 -8.67 23.98 -11.35
C THR A 158 -7.55 22.98 -11.60
N LEU A 159 -6.34 23.28 -11.10
CA LEU A 159 -5.22 22.32 -11.06
C LEU A 159 -5.11 21.63 -9.69
N ASN A 160 -6.00 21.96 -8.75
CA ASN A 160 -6.00 21.39 -7.40
C ASN A 160 -6.57 19.95 -7.43
N PRO A 161 -5.74 18.91 -7.22
CA PRO A 161 -6.21 17.53 -7.29
C PRO A 161 -7.25 17.19 -6.20
N VAL A 162 -7.26 17.91 -5.07
CA VAL A 162 -8.24 17.70 -3.99
C VAL A 162 -9.64 18.07 -4.45
N GLU A 163 -9.81 19.24 -5.06
CA GLU A 163 -11.08 19.72 -5.60
C GLU A 163 -11.59 18.80 -6.72
N LEU A 164 -10.69 18.43 -7.64
CA LEU A 164 -10.99 17.52 -8.74
C LEU A 164 -11.46 16.15 -8.23
N ALA A 165 -10.70 15.54 -7.31
CA ALA A 165 -11.04 14.23 -6.75
C ALA A 165 -12.36 14.26 -5.98
N THR A 166 -12.61 15.32 -5.20
CA THR A 166 -13.86 15.52 -4.46
C THR A 166 -15.05 15.57 -5.42
N LYS A 167 -14.93 16.35 -6.50
CA LYS A 167 -16.00 16.52 -7.48
C LYS A 167 -16.25 15.26 -8.31
N ILE A 168 -15.21 14.48 -8.60
CA ILE A 168 -15.34 13.19 -9.28
C ILE A 168 -15.99 12.17 -8.35
N ALA A 169 -15.65 12.15 -7.06
CA ALA A 169 -16.25 11.22 -6.11
C ALA A 169 -17.76 11.45 -5.92
N GLU A 170 -18.28 12.67 -6.14
CA GLU A 170 -19.72 12.97 -6.19
C GLU A 170 -20.46 12.20 -7.31
N LEU A 171 -19.75 11.65 -8.30
CA LEU A 171 -20.32 10.78 -9.34
C LEU A 171 -20.66 9.36 -8.86
N GLY A 172 -20.50 9.09 -7.57
CA GLY A 172 -20.78 7.78 -6.97
C GLY A 172 -19.58 6.83 -6.96
N ILE A 173 -18.38 7.31 -7.29
CA ILE A 173 -17.15 6.51 -7.30
C ILE A 173 -16.52 6.57 -5.90
N ALA A 174 -16.23 5.39 -5.33
CA ALA A 174 -15.69 5.30 -3.97
C ALA A 174 -14.27 5.83 -3.86
N SER A 175 -13.43 5.60 -4.88
CA SER A 175 -12.01 5.97 -4.85
C SER A 175 -11.58 6.69 -6.11
N VAL A 176 -10.93 7.84 -5.93
CA VAL A 176 -10.41 8.65 -7.03
C VAL A 176 -8.92 8.87 -6.83
N ILE A 177 -8.11 8.49 -7.82
CA ILE A 177 -6.67 8.71 -7.85
C ILE A 177 -6.34 9.67 -8.99
N VAL A 178 -6.07 10.93 -8.67
CA VAL A 178 -5.68 11.94 -9.65
C VAL A 178 -4.17 11.89 -9.86
N LYS A 179 -3.76 11.47 -11.06
CA LYS A 179 -2.35 11.36 -11.46
C LYS A 179 -1.82 12.73 -11.86
N GLY A 180 -0.79 13.21 -11.17
CA GLY A 180 -0.30 14.59 -11.28
C GLY A 180 1.04 14.74 -12.00
N GLY A 181 1.54 13.72 -12.71
CA GLY A 181 2.87 13.68 -13.35
C GLY A 181 3.35 14.86 -14.20
N HIS A 182 2.51 15.86 -14.46
CA HIS A 182 2.84 17.08 -15.20
C HIS A 182 2.90 18.35 -14.33
N SER A 183 2.64 18.27 -13.02
CA SER A 183 2.72 19.43 -12.13
C SER A 183 4.17 19.88 -11.89
N ASN A 184 4.40 21.19 -11.84
CA ASN A 184 5.72 21.78 -11.55
C ASN A 184 5.90 21.95 -10.03
N VAL A 185 5.76 20.85 -9.29
CA VAL A 185 5.91 20.85 -7.83
C VAL A 185 7.36 20.52 -7.49
N LEU A 186 7.92 21.24 -6.52
CA LEU A 186 9.24 20.97 -5.93
C LEU A 186 9.08 20.38 -4.52
N ASP A 187 10.01 19.54 -4.10
CA ASP A 187 10.11 19.12 -2.70
C ASP A 187 10.82 20.18 -1.82
N HIS A 188 11.08 19.83 -0.55
CA HIS A 188 11.75 20.72 0.40
C HIS A 188 13.19 21.06 0.02
N ASP A 189 13.84 20.21 -0.78
CA ASP A 189 15.20 20.41 -1.27
C ASP A 189 15.21 21.12 -2.64
N GLY A 190 14.04 21.53 -3.13
CA GLY A 190 13.88 22.24 -4.39
C GLY A 190 13.93 21.33 -5.62
N LEU A 191 13.82 20.01 -5.46
CA LEU A 191 13.86 19.05 -6.55
C LEU A 191 12.47 18.80 -7.14
N PRO A 192 12.33 18.67 -8.48
CA PRO A 192 11.07 18.36 -9.11
C PRO A 192 10.50 17.02 -8.64
N VAL A 193 9.24 17.02 -8.23
CA VAL A 193 8.51 15.82 -7.81
C VAL A 193 7.22 15.64 -8.62
N SER A 194 6.82 14.37 -8.74
CA SER A 194 5.50 13.99 -9.25
C SER A 194 4.62 13.56 -8.08
N GLY A 195 3.57 14.33 -7.82
CA GLY A 195 2.54 14.01 -6.82
C GLY A 195 1.32 13.36 -7.45
N ASP A 196 0.81 12.29 -6.84
CA ASP A 196 -0.46 11.66 -7.20
C ASP A 196 -1.36 11.62 -5.96
N TYR A 197 -2.58 12.11 -6.07
CA TYR A 197 -3.50 12.29 -4.95
C TYR A 197 -4.58 11.21 -4.93
N CYS A 198 -4.88 10.64 -3.76
CA CYS A 198 -5.97 9.72 -3.56
C CYS A 198 -7.01 10.29 -2.59
N LEU A 199 -8.27 10.22 -2.99
CA LEU A 199 -9.44 10.32 -2.13
C LEU A 199 -10.14 8.96 -2.12
N HIS A 200 -10.32 8.38 -0.94
CA HIS A 200 -10.99 7.10 -0.74
C HIS A 200 -12.12 7.27 0.29
N ARG A 201 -13.35 7.00 -0.12
CA ARG A 201 -14.54 7.05 0.74
C ARG A 201 -14.80 5.66 1.32
N VAL A 202 -14.82 5.57 2.64
CA VAL A 202 -15.09 4.33 3.39
C VAL A 202 -16.25 4.60 4.33
N GLU A 203 -17.41 4.03 4.00
CA GLU A 203 -18.64 4.18 4.79
C GLU A 203 -18.98 5.67 5.06
N GLN A 204 -18.94 6.10 6.33
CA GLN A 204 -19.23 7.47 6.77
C GLN A 204 -17.97 8.36 6.84
N SER A 205 -16.81 7.85 6.44
CA SER A 205 -15.52 8.55 6.53
C SER A 205 -14.85 8.69 5.17
N SER A 206 -13.92 9.63 5.05
CA SER A 206 -13.02 9.75 3.91
C SER A 206 -11.57 9.74 4.38
N ILE A 207 -10.74 9.05 3.62
CA ILE A 207 -9.30 9.03 3.81
C ILE A 207 -8.72 9.69 2.56
N SER A 208 -7.77 10.61 2.76
CA SER A 208 -7.03 11.18 1.65
C SER A 208 -5.55 11.31 1.96
N TYR A 209 -4.74 11.18 0.92
CA TYR A 209 -3.29 11.24 1.00
C TYR A 209 -2.72 11.46 -0.40
N GLN A 210 -1.52 12.03 -0.45
CA GLN A 210 -0.74 12.20 -1.67
C GLN A 210 0.52 11.35 -1.59
N LEU A 211 0.86 10.72 -2.71
CA LEU A 211 2.11 10.02 -2.90
C LEU A 211 3.01 10.82 -3.84
N SER A 212 4.24 11.10 -3.40
CA SER A 212 5.19 11.94 -4.14
C SER A 212 6.49 11.17 -4.40
N SER A 213 6.97 11.19 -5.64
CA SER A 213 8.25 10.57 -6.04
C SER A 213 9.10 11.58 -6.82
N PRO A 214 10.43 11.43 -6.85
CA PRO A 214 11.29 12.24 -7.71
C PRO A 214 10.79 12.20 -9.16
N ARG A 215 10.76 13.35 -9.83
CA ARG A 215 10.34 13.41 -11.23
C ARG A 215 11.46 12.89 -12.12
N ILE A 216 11.15 11.86 -12.92
CA ILE A 216 12.10 11.29 -13.87
C ILE A 216 11.85 11.87 -15.26
N ASN A 217 12.86 12.52 -15.83
CA ASN A 217 12.78 13.06 -17.18
C ASN A 217 13.18 11.99 -18.21
N THR A 218 12.20 11.46 -18.94
CA THR A 218 12.41 10.45 -19.99
C THR A 218 11.36 10.59 -21.08
N SER A 219 11.75 10.34 -22.33
CA SER A 219 10.86 10.23 -23.49
C SER A 219 10.14 8.87 -23.58
N TYR A 220 10.43 7.93 -22.68
CA TYR A 220 9.87 6.57 -22.67
C TYR A 220 8.71 6.47 -21.68
N SER A 221 7.62 7.18 -21.98
CA SER A 221 6.43 7.22 -21.13
C SER A 221 5.15 6.77 -21.83
N HIS A 222 5.24 6.34 -23.10
CA HIS A 222 4.07 5.85 -23.85
C HIS A 222 3.47 4.64 -23.14
N GLY A 223 2.17 4.69 -22.86
CA GLY A 223 1.46 3.66 -22.10
C GLY A 223 1.74 3.63 -20.59
N GLY A 224 2.42 4.63 -20.03
CA GLY A 224 2.63 4.75 -18.58
C GLY A 224 1.30 4.83 -17.80
N GLY A 225 0.29 5.53 -18.35
CA GLY A 225 -1.06 5.58 -17.77
C GLY A 225 -1.76 4.23 -17.72
N CYS A 226 -1.74 3.48 -18.84
CA CYS A 226 -2.30 2.13 -18.89
C CYS A 226 -1.56 1.17 -17.93
N SER A 227 -0.23 1.27 -17.89
CA SER A 227 0.60 0.48 -16.98
C SER A 227 0.32 0.83 -15.51
N PHE A 228 0.02 2.08 -15.18
CA PHE A 228 -0.37 2.50 -13.83
C PHE A 228 -1.67 1.81 -13.40
N ALA A 229 -2.73 1.91 -14.20
CA ALA A 229 -4.02 1.31 -13.86
C ALA A 229 -3.95 -0.23 -13.81
N SER A 230 -3.14 -0.83 -14.69
CA SER A 230 -2.92 -2.28 -14.72
C SER A 230 -2.08 -2.78 -13.55
N ALA A 231 -1.09 -2.01 -13.10
CA ALA A 231 -0.33 -2.34 -11.90
C ALA A 231 -1.21 -2.24 -10.65
N LEU A 232 -2.04 -1.20 -10.55
CA LEU A 232 -3.02 -1.06 -9.48
C LEU A 232 -3.97 -2.25 -9.43
N ALA A 233 -4.54 -2.64 -10.57
CA ALA A 233 -5.41 -3.81 -10.69
C ALA A 233 -4.68 -5.11 -10.28
N ALA A 234 -3.42 -5.28 -10.67
CA ALA A 234 -2.62 -6.45 -10.32
C ALA A 234 -2.33 -6.56 -8.82
N PHE A 235 -2.01 -5.47 -8.13
CA PHE A 235 -1.82 -5.49 -6.68
C PHE A 235 -3.14 -5.71 -5.93
N LEU A 236 -4.24 -5.10 -6.39
CA LEU A 236 -5.57 -5.34 -5.83
C LEU A 236 -5.99 -6.82 -5.99
N ALA A 237 -5.70 -7.43 -7.15
CA ALA A 237 -5.99 -8.84 -7.41
C ALA A 237 -5.18 -9.79 -6.51
N GLN A 238 -4.03 -9.33 -6.00
CA GLN A 238 -3.22 -10.05 -5.02
C GLN A 238 -3.67 -9.84 -3.56
N GLY A 239 -4.74 -9.05 -3.35
CA GLY A 239 -5.35 -8.82 -2.04
C GLY A 239 -4.74 -7.67 -1.24
N TYR A 240 -3.94 -6.80 -1.87
CA TYR A 240 -3.47 -5.58 -1.23
C TYR A 240 -4.61 -4.58 -1.00
N LEU A 241 -4.57 -3.88 0.13
CA LEU A 241 -5.46 -2.75 0.36
C LEU A 241 -5.17 -1.64 -0.66
N LEU A 242 -6.17 -0.79 -0.96
CA LEU A 242 -6.01 0.27 -1.95
C LEU A 242 -4.79 1.16 -1.71
N ARG A 243 -4.55 1.54 -0.44
CA ARG A 243 -3.39 2.36 -0.06
C ARG A 243 -2.06 1.69 -0.39
N ASP A 244 -1.95 0.39 -0.12
CA ASP A 244 -0.74 -0.37 -0.41
C ASP A 244 -0.58 -0.62 -1.91
N ALA A 245 -1.67 -0.99 -2.58
CA ALA A 245 -1.69 -1.20 -4.03
C ALA A 245 -1.29 0.08 -4.78
N PHE A 246 -1.77 1.26 -4.34
CA PHE A 246 -1.39 2.54 -4.92
C PHE A 246 0.07 2.90 -4.62
N THR A 247 0.54 2.69 -3.39
CA THR A 247 1.96 2.88 -3.03
C THR A 247 2.90 2.02 -3.88
N LEU A 248 2.60 0.73 -4.03
CA LEU A 248 3.34 -0.20 -4.89
C LEU A 248 3.26 0.18 -6.37
N THR A 249 2.09 0.62 -6.84
CA THR A 249 1.89 1.09 -8.22
C THR A 249 2.79 2.28 -8.53
N LYS A 250 2.85 3.26 -7.63
CA LYS A 250 3.70 4.42 -7.84
C LYS A 250 5.19 4.05 -7.83
N ALA A 251 5.58 3.12 -6.97
CA ALA A 251 6.94 2.59 -6.95
C ALA A 251 7.29 1.85 -8.26
N PHE A 252 6.38 1.02 -8.77
CA PHE A 252 6.52 0.32 -10.05
C PHE A 252 6.70 1.29 -11.22
N ILE A 253 5.88 2.36 -11.29
CA ILE A 253 6.01 3.39 -12.33
C ILE A 253 7.35 4.11 -12.23
N ASN A 254 7.76 4.52 -11.04
CA ASN A 254 9.04 5.20 -10.85
C ASN A 254 10.23 4.30 -11.24
N GLN A 255 10.17 3.02 -10.89
CA GLN A 255 11.18 2.02 -11.29
C GLN A 255 11.28 1.85 -12.81
N GLY A 256 10.14 1.76 -13.51
CA GLY A 256 10.13 1.64 -14.97
C GLY A 256 10.66 2.90 -15.68
N LEU A 257 10.22 4.08 -15.23
CA LEU A 257 10.73 5.35 -15.78
C LEU A 257 12.25 5.46 -15.58
N ALA A 258 12.76 5.12 -14.39
CA ALA A 258 14.20 5.16 -14.09
C ALA A 258 15.03 4.27 -15.02
N LYS A 259 14.50 3.10 -15.38
CA LYS A 259 15.20 2.15 -16.26
C LYS A 259 15.42 2.71 -17.67
N SER A 260 14.52 3.57 -18.13
CA SER A 260 14.55 4.14 -19.47
C SER A 260 15.46 5.36 -19.63
N VAL A 261 15.97 5.94 -18.55
CA VAL A 261 16.75 7.19 -18.57
C VAL A 261 17.98 7.09 -19.47
N THR A 262 18.79 6.03 -19.31
CA THR A 262 19.99 5.82 -20.13
C THR A 262 19.65 5.63 -21.60
N THR A 263 18.55 4.94 -21.91
CA THR A 263 18.09 4.72 -23.28
C THR A 263 17.57 6.00 -23.92
N SER A 264 16.86 6.83 -23.16
CA SER A 264 16.35 8.13 -23.60
C SER A 264 17.47 9.11 -23.96
N MET A 265 18.58 9.11 -23.20
CA MET A 265 19.77 9.92 -23.54
C MET A 265 20.37 9.56 -24.91
N ASN A 266 20.26 8.30 -25.34
CA ASN A 266 20.80 7.85 -26.62
C ASN A 266 19.85 8.10 -27.81
N LYS A 267 18.55 8.35 -27.55
CA LYS A 267 17.51 8.61 -28.57
C LYS A 267 16.48 9.63 -28.03
N PRO A 268 16.85 10.91 -27.86
CA PRO A 268 15.99 11.89 -27.21
C PRO A 268 14.70 12.19 -28.01
N ASP A 269 14.76 12.09 -29.34
CA ASP A 269 13.62 12.40 -30.22
C ASP A 269 12.64 11.24 -30.40
N TYR A 270 12.90 10.08 -29.78
CA TYR A 270 12.03 8.91 -29.86
C TYR A 270 11.10 8.85 -28.65
N TYR A 271 9.78 8.89 -28.89
CA TYR A 271 8.76 8.61 -27.89
C TYR A 271 8.57 7.10 -27.74
N GLY A 272 9.20 6.55 -26.70
CA GLY A 272 9.28 5.11 -26.46
C GLY A 272 8.19 4.57 -25.52
N ALA A 273 7.96 3.25 -25.60
CA ALA A 273 7.12 2.54 -24.65
C ALA A 273 7.69 2.62 -23.23
N PHE A 274 6.81 2.74 -22.24
CA PHE A 274 7.15 2.60 -20.83
C PHE A 274 7.72 1.20 -20.55
N GLU A 275 8.77 1.13 -19.74
CA GLU A 275 9.43 -0.12 -19.37
C GLU A 275 8.68 -0.82 -18.21
N GLN A 276 7.82 -1.81 -18.52
CA GLN A 276 7.20 -2.65 -17.51
C GLN A 276 8.24 -3.62 -16.93
N THR A 277 8.72 -3.33 -15.71
CA THR A 277 9.82 -4.10 -15.10
C THR A 277 9.31 -5.30 -14.30
N TYR A 278 9.47 -5.30 -12.98
CA TYR A 278 9.09 -6.37 -12.07
C TYR A 278 8.62 -5.72 -10.76
N TRP A 279 8.31 -6.54 -9.75
CA TRP A 279 7.94 -6.07 -8.43
C TRP A 279 8.92 -4.98 -7.88
N PRO A 280 8.45 -3.81 -7.41
CA PRO A 280 9.34 -2.76 -6.93
C PRO A 280 10.08 -3.21 -5.66
N ASP A 281 11.42 -3.18 -5.69
CA ASP A 281 12.23 -3.78 -4.63
C ASP A 281 13.36 -2.91 -4.08
N LYS A 282 13.43 -1.65 -4.48
CA LYS A 282 14.38 -0.65 -3.95
C LYS A 282 13.67 0.52 -3.33
N ALA A 283 14.10 0.92 -2.14
CA ALA A 283 13.53 2.03 -1.37
C ALA A 283 13.45 3.34 -2.19
N ASP A 284 14.46 3.64 -3.02
CA ASP A 284 14.53 4.86 -3.85
C ASP A 284 13.35 5.02 -4.82
N PHE A 285 12.68 3.92 -5.18
CA PHE A 285 11.51 4.00 -6.06
C PHE A 285 10.22 4.25 -5.31
N PHE A 286 10.16 3.95 -4.02
CA PHE A 286 8.95 4.12 -3.22
C PHE A 286 8.67 5.60 -2.94
N PRO A 287 7.39 5.99 -2.93
CA PRO A 287 7.02 7.39 -2.74
C PRO A 287 7.15 7.83 -1.28
N ARG A 288 7.36 9.13 -1.11
CA ARG A 288 7.06 9.84 0.14
C ARG A 288 5.55 10.02 0.26
N ILE A 289 5.01 9.83 1.46
CA ILE A 289 3.59 9.96 1.77
C ILE A 289 3.34 11.31 2.44
N SER A 290 2.45 12.10 1.84
CA SER A 290 1.89 13.31 2.45
C SER A 290 0.44 13.03 2.88
N SER A 291 0.17 13.20 4.16
CA SER A 291 -1.13 13.01 4.79
C SER A 291 -1.24 13.96 5.98
N ASN A 292 -2.44 14.14 6.54
CA ASN A 292 -2.64 15.00 7.72
C ASN A 292 -1.67 14.66 8.86
N LEU A 293 -1.38 13.37 9.08
CA LEU A 293 -0.42 12.92 10.11
C LEU A 293 1.01 13.35 9.78
N ALA A 294 1.45 13.16 8.54
CA ALA A 294 2.80 13.54 8.10
C ALA A 294 3.01 15.06 8.14
N GLU A 295 1.98 15.83 7.78
CA GLU A 295 2.01 17.30 7.79
C GLU A 295 2.02 17.84 9.23
N LYS A 296 1.18 17.31 10.11
CA LYS A 296 1.10 17.71 11.54
C LYS A 296 2.44 17.54 12.26
N HIS A 297 3.23 16.55 11.88
CA HIS A 297 4.51 16.21 12.52
C HIS A 297 5.73 16.46 11.62
N GLN A 298 5.56 17.30 10.61
CA GLN A 298 6.65 17.68 9.73
C GLN A 298 7.74 18.42 10.51
N GLY A 299 9.00 18.01 10.31
CA GLY A 299 10.14 18.62 11.01
C GLY A 299 10.33 18.14 12.46
N LEU A 300 9.54 17.18 12.93
CA LEU A 300 9.79 16.54 14.22
C LEU A 300 11.15 15.82 14.17
N PRO A 301 12.07 16.06 15.14
CA PRO A 301 13.35 15.37 15.16
C PRO A 301 13.17 13.87 15.48
N PRO A 302 14.14 13.02 15.10
CA PRO A 302 14.07 11.59 15.37
C PRO A 302 13.86 11.28 16.86
N PHE A 303 13.08 10.23 17.14
CA PHE A 303 12.97 9.71 18.50
C PHE A 303 14.30 9.07 18.93
N PRO A 304 14.62 9.05 20.24
CA PRO A 304 15.84 8.41 20.72
C PRO A 304 15.95 6.97 20.20
N SER A 305 17.14 6.59 19.73
CA SER A 305 17.34 5.22 19.24
C SER A 305 17.35 4.21 20.40
N LEU A 306 17.22 2.92 20.06
CA LEU A 306 17.36 1.81 21.02
C LEU A 306 18.83 1.50 21.38
N ALA A 307 19.79 2.21 20.75
CA ALA A 307 21.23 2.03 20.88
C ALA A 307 21.65 0.56 20.68
N LEU A 308 21.20 -0.04 19.58
CA LEU A 308 21.59 -1.39 19.18
C LEU A 308 22.95 -1.32 18.45
N THR A 309 24.04 -1.58 19.16
CA THR A 309 25.37 -1.72 18.57
C THR A 309 25.61 -3.19 18.22
N ASP A 310 25.63 -3.51 16.92
CA ASP A 310 25.93 -4.83 16.35
C ASP A 310 25.10 -6.00 16.92
N LYS A 311 23.92 -5.72 17.45
CA LYS A 311 23.04 -6.70 18.10
C LYS A 311 21.58 -6.50 17.73
N LYS A 312 20.89 -7.58 17.38
CA LYS A 312 19.43 -7.62 17.21
C LYS A 312 18.69 -7.60 18.56
N LEU A 313 17.44 -7.12 18.56
CA LEU A 313 16.58 -7.09 19.74
C LEU A 313 16.14 -8.49 20.21
N GLY A 314 16.10 -9.47 19.30
CA GLY A 314 15.73 -10.84 19.64
C GLY A 314 14.26 -10.96 20.04
N LEU A 315 13.98 -11.70 21.12
CA LEU A 315 12.62 -11.98 21.56
C LEU A 315 11.98 -10.77 22.23
N TYR A 316 10.78 -10.43 21.78
CA TYR A 316 9.94 -9.35 22.31
C TYR A 316 8.62 -9.94 22.85
N PRO A 317 8.49 -10.20 24.15
CA PRO A 317 7.20 -10.60 24.72
C PRO A 317 6.26 -9.40 24.89
N VAL A 318 4.99 -9.58 24.51
CA VAL A 318 3.90 -8.68 24.86
C VAL A 318 3.07 -9.33 25.96
N VAL A 319 3.03 -8.71 27.13
CA VAL A 319 2.38 -9.24 28.34
C VAL A 319 1.33 -8.27 28.87
N ASP A 320 0.37 -8.74 29.64
CA ASP A 320 -0.81 -7.96 30.05
C ASP A 320 -0.92 -7.71 31.56
N SER A 321 0.09 -8.09 32.34
CA SER A 321 0.04 -8.00 33.79
C SER A 321 1.42 -7.96 34.44
N LEU A 322 1.45 -7.45 35.68
CA LEU A 322 2.65 -7.46 36.53
C LEU A 322 3.09 -8.87 36.90
N TYR A 323 2.16 -9.84 36.92
CA TYR A 323 2.48 -11.25 37.13
C TYR A 323 3.45 -11.74 36.04
N TRP A 324 3.09 -11.53 34.78
CA TRP A 324 3.94 -11.93 33.66
C TRP A 324 5.26 -11.18 33.64
N LEU A 325 5.22 -9.86 33.87
CA LEU A 325 6.42 -9.04 33.89
C LEU A 325 7.44 -9.55 34.92
N LYS A 326 7.00 -9.81 36.17
CA LYS A 326 7.86 -10.38 37.23
C LYS A 326 8.45 -11.73 36.86
N ARG A 327 7.69 -12.55 36.12
CA ARG A 327 8.07 -13.91 35.74
C ARG A 327 9.16 -13.93 34.66
N ILE A 328 9.08 -13.04 33.67
CA ILE A 328 9.98 -13.09 32.50
C ILE A 328 11.17 -12.11 32.57
N LEU A 329 11.12 -11.05 33.39
CA LEU A 329 12.25 -10.13 33.57
C LEU A 329 13.57 -10.83 33.96
N PRO A 330 13.58 -11.82 34.89
CA PRO A 330 14.79 -12.57 35.25
C PRO A 330 15.44 -13.36 34.10
N LEU A 331 14.75 -13.52 32.97
CA LEU A 331 15.23 -14.32 31.83
C LEU A 331 16.15 -13.54 30.87
N GLY A 332 16.50 -12.29 31.21
CA GLY A 332 17.52 -11.52 30.47
C GLY A 332 17.07 -11.05 29.09
N LEU A 333 15.79 -10.74 28.92
CA LEU A 333 15.23 -10.22 27.67
C LEU A 333 15.66 -8.77 27.41
N ASP A 334 15.93 -8.42 26.15
CA ASP A 334 16.32 -7.06 25.78
C ASP A 334 15.14 -6.07 25.76
N ILE A 335 13.93 -6.55 25.52
CA ILE A 335 12.71 -5.75 25.35
C ILE A 335 11.45 -6.52 25.79
N ILE A 336 10.53 -5.81 26.44
CA ILE A 336 9.19 -6.30 26.81
C ILE A 336 8.18 -5.16 26.60
N GLN A 337 6.98 -5.48 26.14
CA GLN A 337 5.85 -4.55 26.15
C GLN A 337 4.79 -4.96 27.15
N LEU A 338 4.34 -4.00 27.95
CA LEU A 338 3.20 -4.15 28.83
C LEU A 338 1.95 -3.57 28.16
N ARG A 339 0.97 -4.43 27.90
CA ARG A 339 -0.32 -4.13 27.29
C ARG A 339 -1.47 -4.41 28.26
N LEU A 340 -1.74 -3.43 29.12
CA LEU A 340 -2.87 -3.49 30.05
C LEU A 340 -4.18 -3.27 29.29
N LYS A 341 -5.22 -4.03 29.64
CA LYS A 341 -6.58 -3.90 29.09
C LYS A 341 -7.59 -3.83 30.22
N ASN A 342 -8.73 -3.17 29.98
CA ASN A 342 -9.89 -3.15 30.88
C ASN A 342 -9.50 -2.73 32.32
N LYS A 343 -8.94 -1.52 32.46
CA LYS A 343 -8.55 -0.92 33.74
C LYS A 343 -9.16 0.47 33.85
N THR A 344 -9.49 0.86 35.07
CA THR A 344 -9.82 2.26 35.37
C THR A 344 -8.54 3.11 35.34
N ASP A 345 -8.67 4.42 35.13
CA ASP A 345 -7.51 5.33 35.06
C ASP A 345 -6.61 5.26 36.31
N SER A 346 -7.23 5.16 37.49
CA SER A 346 -6.51 5.04 38.77
C SER A 346 -5.73 3.73 38.89
N GLU A 347 -6.36 2.61 38.56
CA GLU A 347 -5.69 1.30 38.57
C GLU A 347 -4.57 1.24 37.53
N LEU A 348 -4.83 1.79 36.34
CA LEU A 348 -3.87 1.82 35.24
C LEU A 348 -2.59 2.57 35.62
N GLU A 349 -2.73 3.75 36.22
CA GLU A 349 -1.59 4.55 36.66
C GLU A 349 -0.75 3.79 37.71
N GLN A 350 -1.39 3.18 38.71
CA GLN A 350 -0.68 2.39 39.74
C GLN A 350 0.05 1.18 39.15
N LEU A 351 -0.56 0.50 38.17
CA LEU A 351 0.07 -0.63 37.48
C LEU A 351 1.29 -0.18 36.65
N ILE A 352 1.22 0.97 35.98
CA ILE A 352 2.35 1.53 35.22
C ILE A 352 3.51 1.90 36.14
N ILE A 353 3.23 2.58 37.26
CA ILE A 353 4.25 2.92 38.27
C ILE A 353 4.96 1.65 38.76
N ALA A 354 4.18 0.63 39.14
CA ALA A 354 4.72 -0.64 39.62
C ALA A 354 5.53 -1.38 38.53
N ALA A 355 5.06 -1.38 37.28
CA ALA A 355 5.75 -2.02 36.17
C ALA A 355 7.13 -1.38 35.91
N ILE A 356 7.19 -0.05 35.92
CA ILE A 356 8.44 0.70 35.77
C ILE A 356 9.37 0.34 36.93
N ALA A 357 8.90 0.43 38.18
CA ALA A 357 9.71 0.16 39.36
C ALA A 357 10.30 -1.26 39.37
N ILE A 358 9.52 -2.29 39.01
CA ILE A 358 9.98 -3.69 38.97
C ILE A 358 11.00 -3.91 37.86
N SER A 359 10.94 -3.14 36.77
CA SER A 359 11.84 -3.29 35.62
C SER A 359 13.19 -2.58 35.79
N GLN A 360 13.29 -1.56 36.65
CA GLN A 360 14.51 -0.76 36.88
C GLN A 360 15.79 -1.58 37.16
N PRO A 361 15.78 -2.68 37.93
CA PRO A 361 16.98 -3.48 38.19
C PRO A 361 17.50 -4.25 36.97
N TYR A 362 16.68 -4.37 35.91
CA TYR A 362 17.01 -5.15 34.72
C TYR A 362 17.45 -4.24 33.57
N LYS A 363 18.27 -4.76 32.66
CA LYS A 363 18.64 -4.07 31.42
C LYS A 363 17.51 -4.07 30.37
N THR A 364 16.37 -4.67 30.71
CA THR A 364 15.23 -4.84 29.81
C THR A 364 14.54 -3.52 29.51
N ARG A 365 14.30 -3.27 28.23
CA ARG A 365 13.58 -2.09 27.74
C ARG A 365 12.08 -2.31 27.90
N LEU A 366 11.45 -1.68 28.89
CA LEU A 366 10.01 -1.77 29.09
C LEU A 366 9.26 -0.71 28.26
N PHE A 367 8.42 -1.15 27.33
CA PHE A 367 7.50 -0.29 26.58
C PHE A 367 6.08 -0.37 27.15
N ILE A 368 5.46 0.79 27.36
CA ILE A 368 4.04 0.89 27.75
C ILE A 368 3.20 1.00 26.48
N ASN A 369 2.14 0.19 26.35
CA ASN A 369 1.26 0.22 25.19
C ASN A 369 0.21 1.35 25.30
N ASP A 370 0.11 2.19 24.27
CA ASP A 370 -0.85 3.28 23.99
C ASP A 370 -0.91 4.45 25.00
N TYR A 371 -0.66 4.20 26.30
CA TYR A 371 -0.79 5.20 27.38
C TYR A 371 0.39 6.19 27.48
N TRP A 372 0.62 6.96 26.42
CA TRP A 372 1.77 7.86 26.31
C TRP A 372 1.80 8.96 27.37
N GLN A 373 0.65 9.50 27.80
CA GLN A 373 0.60 10.53 28.85
C GLN A 373 1.16 10.00 30.18
N LEU A 374 0.78 8.78 30.56
CA LEU A 374 1.26 8.12 31.78
C LEU A 374 2.72 7.71 31.64
N ALA A 375 3.14 7.27 30.45
CA ALA A 375 4.54 6.98 30.15
C ALA A 375 5.43 8.22 30.33
N ILE A 376 4.97 9.41 29.90
CA ILE A 376 5.67 10.68 30.14
C ILE A 376 5.69 11.01 31.63
N LYS A 377 4.51 11.01 32.27
CA LYS A 377 4.34 11.38 33.69
C LYS A 377 5.28 10.59 34.61
N HIS A 378 5.43 9.30 34.35
CA HIS A 378 6.22 8.37 35.17
C HIS A 378 7.59 8.03 34.60
N ARG A 379 8.03 8.73 33.55
CA ARG A 379 9.37 8.57 32.94
C ARG A 379 9.66 7.11 32.56
N ALA A 380 8.72 6.48 31.86
CA ALA A 380 8.93 5.14 31.30
C ALA A 380 10.13 5.12 30.32
N TYR A 381 10.62 3.94 29.95
CA TYR A 381 11.67 3.84 28.94
C TYR A 381 11.18 4.22 27.53
N GLY A 382 9.96 3.83 27.20
CA GLY A 382 9.31 4.15 25.93
C GLY A 382 7.83 3.80 25.89
N VAL A 383 7.17 4.22 24.83
CA VAL A 383 5.77 3.92 24.53
C VAL A 383 5.65 3.24 23.18
N HIS A 384 4.76 2.27 23.06
CA HIS A 384 4.35 1.67 21.78
C HIS A 384 2.94 2.14 21.44
N ILE A 385 2.71 2.63 20.23
CA ILE A 385 1.43 3.20 19.79
C ILE A 385 0.89 2.41 18.59
N GLY A 386 -0.38 2.01 18.67
CA GLY A 386 -1.14 1.42 17.56
C GLY A 386 -1.48 2.42 16.45
N GLN A 387 -1.93 1.95 15.28
CA GLN A 387 -2.26 2.84 14.16
C GLN A 387 -3.45 3.77 14.41
N GLU A 388 -4.46 3.28 15.17
CA GLU A 388 -5.65 4.07 15.51
C GLU A 388 -5.27 5.22 16.46
N ASP A 389 -4.56 4.90 17.54
CA ASP A 389 -4.11 5.89 18.54
C ASP A 389 -3.06 6.88 18.00
N LEU A 390 -2.35 6.52 16.93
CA LEU A 390 -1.30 7.36 16.34
C LEU A 390 -1.84 8.70 15.80
N GLN A 391 -3.10 8.74 15.34
CA GLN A 391 -3.70 9.96 14.79
C GLN A 391 -3.92 11.02 15.88
N ASP A 392 -4.30 10.57 17.07
CA ASP A 392 -4.65 11.43 18.21
C ASP A 392 -3.47 11.73 19.13
N ALA A 393 -2.42 10.92 19.09
CA ALA A 393 -1.22 11.10 19.92
C ALA A 393 -0.49 12.43 19.62
N ASP A 394 -0.01 13.08 20.69
CA ASP A 394 0.83 14.27 20.61
C ASP A 394 2.31 13.85 20.50
N LEU A 395 2.74 13.47 19.29
CA LEU A 395 4.10 12.99 19.04
C LEU A 395 5.17 14.01 19.42
N THR A 396 4.86 15.30 19.37
CA THR A 396 5.76 16.37 19.79
C THR A 396 6.05 16.29 21.29
N LYS A 397 5.03 16.14 22.13
CA LYS A 397 5.24 15.94 23.58
C LYS A 397 5.98 14.65 23.90
N ILE A 398 5.67 13.56 23.19
CA ILE A 398 6.38 12.29 23.38
C ILE A 398 7.86 12.47 23.05
N GLN A 399 8.18 13.09 21.92
CA GLN A 399 9.56 13.34 21.50
C GLN A 399 10.29 14.25 22.52
N GLN A 400 9.68 15.36 22.94
CA GLN A 400 10.27 16.31 23.89
C GLN A 400 10.52 15.72 25.27
N SER A 401 9.74 14.71 25.67
CA SER A 401 9.94 14.00 26.94
C SER A 401 11.19 13.10 26.95
N GLY A 402 11.78 12.82 25.79
CA GLY A 402 12.88 11.87 25.64
C GLY A 402 12.45 10.40 25.66
N LEU A 403 11.15 10.12 25.58
CA LEU A 403 10.63 8.77 25.42
C LEU A 403 11.02 8.18 24.05
N ARG A 404 11.24 6.88 24.05
CA ARG A 404 11.32 6.09 22.81
C ARG A 404 9.93 5.76 22.30
N LEU A 405 9.78 5.69 20.98
CA LEU A 405 8.52 5.40 20.32
C LEU A 405 8.61 4.14 19.49
N GLY A 406 7.70 3.20 19.71
CA GLY A 406 7.40 2.10 18.80
C GLY A 406 6.11 2.36 18.06
N ILE A 407 6.04 2.07 16.76
CA ILE A 407 4.82 2.24 15.95
C ILE A 407 4.45 0.91 15.30
N SER A 408 3.20 0.47 15.47
CA SER A 408 2.63 -0.66 14.72
C SER A 408 2.36 -0.28 13.26
N THR A 409 2.58 -1.17 12.29
CA THR A 409 2.32 -0.98 10.86
C THR A 409 1.77 -2.26 10.20
N HIS A 410 0.98 -2.08 9.13
CA HIS A 410 0.29 -3.15 8.42
C HIS A 410 0.31 -2.84 6.90
N GLY A 411 1.37 -3.26 6.22
CA GLY A 411 1.57 -3.00 4.79
C GLY A 411 2.57 -1.88 4.49
N CYS A 412 2.86 -1.67 3.21
CA CYS A 412 3.88 -0.75 2.74
C CYS A 412 3.54 0.73 2.98
N TYR A 413 2.26 1.11 2.86
CA TYR A 413 1.84 2.49 3.08
C TYR A 413 2.12 2.92 4.53
N GLU A 414 1.63 2.14 5.49
CA GLU A 414 1.83 2.45 6.91
C GLU A 414 3.30 2.34 7.31
N PHE A 415 4.04 1.37 6.75
CA PHE A 415 5.46 1.20 7.00
C PHE A 415 6.26 2.43 6.59
N LEU A 416 6.06 2.94 5.38
CA LEU A 416 6.75 4.13 4.89
C LEU A 416 6.32 5.40 5.65
N LEU A 417 5.03 5.56 5.93
CA LEU A 417 4.52 6.70 6.68
C LEU A 417 5.09 6.73 8.11
N ALA A 418 5.09 5.59 8.80
CA ALA A 418 5.67 5.49 10.15
C ALA A 418 7.18 5.70 10.13
N GLN A 419 7.90 5.20 9.11
CA GLN A 419 9.32 5.45 8.94
C GLN A 419 9.64 6.94 8.78
N GLN A 420 8.79 7.72 8.10
CA GLN A 420 8.95 9.18 8.01
C GLN A 420 8.87 9.91 9.36
N LEU A 421 8.22 9.30 10.36
CA LEU A 421 8.14 9.83 11.73
C LEU A 421 9.38 9.49 12.58
N GLN A 422 10.32 8.73 12.02
CA GLN A 422 11.60 8.36 12.64
C GLN A 422 11.45 7.79 14.08
N PRO A 423 10.59 6.76 14.30
CA PRO A 423 10.43 6.13 15.60
C PRO A 423 11.68 5.34 16.01
N SER A 424 11.72 4.93 17.28
CA SER A 424 12.79 4.09 17.82
C SER A 424 12.78 2.67 17.27
N TYR A 425 11.62 2.15 16.86
CA TYR A 425 11.46 0.91 16.08
C TYR A 425 10.09 0.86 15.38
N LEU A 426 9.97 0.00 14.38
CA LEU A 426 8.72 -0.30 13.67
C LEU A 426 8.27 -1.72 14.00
N ALA A 427 6.98 -1.93 14.24
CA ALA A 427 6.40 -3.26 14.44
C ALA A 427 5.45 -3.60 13.31
N ILE A 428 5.79 -4.60 12.50
CA ILE A 428 4.97 -5.02 11.36
C ILE A 428 4.13 -6.25 11.68
N GLY A 429 2.83 -6.16 11.44
CA GLY A 429 1.91 -7.28 11.63
C GLY A 429 0.58 -7.12 10.89
N ALA A 430 -0.34 -8.08 11.04
CA ALA A 430 -0.07 -9.41 11.57
C ALA A 430 0.63 -10.26 10.50
N ILE A 431 1.74 -10.92 10.85
CA ILE A 431 2.46 -11.80 9.91
C ILE A 431 1.63 -13.05 9.58
N PHE A 432 0.96 -13.62 10.59
CA PHE A 432 0.01 -14.71 10.43
C PHE A 432 -1.30 -14.40 11.14
N SER A 433 -2.35 -15.15 10.81
CA SER A 433 -3.64 -15.07 11.51
C SER A 433 -3.47 -15.26 13.02
N THR A 434 -4.15 -14.43 13.82
CA THR A 434 -4.08 -14.46 15.28
C THR A 434 -5.46 -14.28 15.91
N LYS A 435 -5.63 -14.75 17.16
CA LYS A 435 -6.85 -14.58 17.95
C LYS A 435 -6.88 -13.26 18.75
N THR A 436 -5.76 -12.55 18.84
CA THR A 436 -5.54 -11.44 19.79
C THR A 436 -5.88 -10.04 19.28
N LYS A 437 -6.28 -9.89 18.01
CA LYS A 437 -6.69 -8.62 17.38
C LYS A 437 -7.92 -8.83 16.48
N ASN A 438 -8.66 -7.75 16.24
CA ASN A 438 -9.65 -7.67 15.18
C ASN A 438 -8.93 -7.90 13.82
N MET A 439 -9.44 -8.80 12.99
CA MET A 439 -8.79 -9.31 11.78
C MET A 439 -9.17 -8.49 10.53
N SER A 440 -9.50 -7.20 10.70
CA SER A 440 -9.89 -6.31 9.60
C SER A 440 -8.72 -5.91 8.69
N GLY A 441 -7.47 -6.13 9.12
CA GLY A 441 -6.25 -5.81 8.34
C GLY A 441 -5.73 -6.97 7.49
N GLN A 442 -4.96 -6.64 6.44
CA GLN A 442 -4.30 -7.63 5.57
C GLN A 442 -3.25 -8.44 6.35
N ILE A 443 -3.29 -9.77 6.24
CA ILE A 443 -2.21 -10.64 6.73
C ILE A 443 -1.01 -10.49 5.81
N GLN A 444 0.14 -10.18 6.40
CA GLN A 444 1.34 -9.83 5.64
C GLN A 444 2.03 -11.09 5.09
N GLY A 445 2.15 -12.14 5.89
CA GLY A 445 2.95 -13.30 5.53
C GLY A 445 4.45 -13.02 5.47
N VAL A 446 5.23 -14.07 5.27
CA VAL A 446 6.71 -14.02 5.28
C VAL A 446 7.26 -13.34 4.02
N GLU A 447 6.64 -13.56 2.87
CA GLU A 447 7.06 -12.98 1.59
C GLU A 447 6.91 -11.46 1.59
N ASN A 448 5.74 -10.93 1.99
CA ASN A 448 5.55 -9.48 2.10
C ASN A 448 6.47 -8.85 3.16
N LEU A 449 6.72 -9.56 4.27
CA LEU A 449 7.69 -9.12 5.27
C LEU A 449 9.09 -8.96 4.66
N GLN A 450 9.56 -9.90 3.84
CA GLN A 450 10.84 -9.79 3.14
C GLN A 450 10.88 -8.58 2.19
N HIS A 451 9.80 -8.32 1.46
CA HIS A 451 9.71 -7.13 0.60
C HIS A 451 9.78 -5.83 1.42
N LEU A 452 9.09 -5.76 2.55
CA LEU A 452 9.06 -4.56 3.40
C LEU A 452 10.39 -4.31 4.11
N LEU A 453 11.13 -5.36 4.48
CA LEU A 453 12.46 -5.22 5.05
C LEU A 453 13.48 -4.63 4.08
N LYS A 454 13.30 -4.80 2.76
CA LYS A 454 14.12 -4.10 1.76
C LYS A 454 13.89 -2.58 1.75
N LEU A 455 12.78 -2.10 2.32
CA LEU A 455 12.43 -0.68 2.44
C LEU A 455 12.85 -0.09 3.80
N ALA A 456 13.27 -0.94 4.74
CA ALA A 456 13.68 -0.52 6.05
C ALA A 456 14.94 0.34 5.96
N SER A 457 14.88 1.50 6.62
CA SER A 457 16.04 2.32 6.94
C SER A 457 16.80 1.72 8.13
N ASN A 458 17.62 2.52 8.82
CA ASN A 458 18.35 2.08 10.02
C ASN A 458 17.47 1.90 11.28
N ILE A 459 16.15 1.95 11.13
CA ILE A 459 15.18 1.78 12.22
C ILE A 459 14.92 0.27 12.41
N PRO A 460 15.10 -0.28 13.62
CA PRO A 460 14.86 -1.70 13.88
C PRO A 460 13.42 -2.12 13.57
N VAL A 461 13.26 -3.31 12.98
CA VAL A 461 11.95 -3.86 12.59
C VAL A 461 11.62 -5.09 13.43
N VAL A 462 10.44 -5.07 14.04
CA VAL A 462 9.86 -6.11 14.87
C VAL A 462 8.72 -6.79 14.10
N ALA A 463 8.79 -8.10 13.86
CA ALA A 463 7.66 -8.84 13.31
C ALA A 463 6.69 -9.29 14.41
N ILE A 464 5.38 -9.08 14.22
CA ILE A 464 4.35 -9.43 15.20
C ILE A 464 3.12 -10.08 14.56
N GLY A 465 2.44 -10.94 15.31
CA GLY A 465 1.10 -11.47 14.99
C GLY A 465 1.11 -12.91 14.47
N GLY A 466 0.51 -13.81 15.25
CA GLY A 466 0.34 -15.22 14.90
C GLY A 466 1.64 -16.03 14.83
N ILE A 467 2.72 -15.51 15.41
CA ILE A 467 4.04 -16.16 15.46
C ILE A 467 4.11 -17.06 16.70
N ASN A 468 4.46 -18.33 16.48
CA ASN A 468 4.69 -19.35 17.50
C ASN A 468 6.02 -20.05 17.21
N HIS A 469 6.44 -20.99 18.07
CA HIS A 469 7.73 -21.66 17.92
C HIS A 469 7.93 -22.33 16.54
N GLN A 470 6.88 -22.94 15.98
CA GLN A 470 6.93 -23.61 14.67
C GLN A 470 7.12 -22.64 13.48
N ARG A 471 6.76 -21.37 13.64
CA ARG A 471 6.83 -20.35 12.57
C ARG A 471 7.94 -19.33 12.78
N ALA A 472 8.49 -19.25 13.98
CA ALA A 472 9.48 -18.25 14.39
C ALA A 472 10.73 -18.28 13.52
N GLU A 473 11.24 -19.47 13.20
CA GLU A 473 12.46 -19.63 12.39
C GLU A 473 12.30 -18.97 11.02
N ARG A 474 11.17 -19.24 10.34
CA ARG A 474 10.87 -18.66 9.01
C ARG A 474 10.75 -17.14 9.04
N VAL A 475 10.30 -16.58 10.16
CA VAL A 475 10.24 -15.11 10.35
C VAL A 475 11.63 -14.57 10.65
N TRP A 476 12.40 -15.23 11.51
CA TRP A 476 13.75 -14.79 11.87
C TRP A 476 14.68 -14.76 10.66
N GLN A 477 14.58 -15.78 9.80
CA GLN A 477 15.33 -15.90 8.54
C GLN A 477 15.03 -14.78 7.53
N THR A 478 13.96 -13.99 7.69
CA THR A 478 13.75 -12.81 6.82
C THR A 478 14.71 -11.67 7.12
N GLY A 479 15.42 -11.73 8.26
CA GLY A 479 16.37 -10.70 8.67
C GLY A 479 15.80 -9.67 9.65
N VAL A 480 14.57 -9.81 10.13
CA VAL A 480 14.01 -8.92 11.18
C VAL A 480 14.94 -8.79 12.39
N ASP A 481 14.86 -7.65 13.07
CA ASP A 481 15.63 -7.38 14.30
C ASP A 481 15.00 -8.01 15.53
N SER A 482 13.70 -8.30 15.48
CA SER A 482 12.95 -8.86 16.60
C SER A 482 11.73 -9.65 16.16
N ILE A 483 11.33 -10.60 17.00
CA ILE A 483 10.04 -11.28 16.89
C ILE A 483 9.24 -11.00 18.16
N ALA A 484 8.08 -10.37 17.98
CA ALA A 484 7.13 -10.15 19.04
C ALA A 484 6.10 -11.27 19.14
N VAL A 485 5.92 -11.78 20.36
CA VAL A 485 5.01 -12.87 20.68
C VAL A 485 4.11 -12.53 21.86
N VAL A 486 2.88 -13.06 21.83
CA VAL A 486 1.90 -12.91 22.91
C VAL A 486 1.64 -14.29 23.53
N THR A 487 0.74 -15.06 22.91
CA THR A 487 0.26 -16.34 23.42
C THR A 487 1.32 -17.44 23.41
N ALA A 488 2.33 -17.35 22.54
CA ALA A 488 3.44 -18.32 22.53
C ALA A 488 4.25 -18.30 23.84
N VAL A 489 4.14 -17.25 24.65
CA VAL A 489 4.71 -17.17 26.00
C VAL A 489 3.60 -17.23 27.06
N THR A 490 2.56 -16.40 26.94
CA THR A 490 1.54 -16.26 27.99
C THR A 490 0.58 -17.43 28.11
N GLU A 491 0.45 -18.27 27.08
CA GLU A 491 -0.38 -19.49 27.09
C GLU A 491 0.47 -20.77 27.07
N SER A 492 1.80 -20.64 27.20
CA SER A 492 2.68 -21.81 27.33
C SER A 492 2.53 -22.45 28.70
N GLU A 493 2.52 -23.79 28.77
CA GLU A 493 2.58 -24.54 30.03
C GLU A 493 3.81 -24.14 30.87
N ASN A 494 4.93 -23.86 30.20
CA ASN A 494 6.15 -23.38 30.82
C ASN A 494 6.73 -22.20 30.01
N ALA A 495 6.51 -20.99 30.52
CA ALA A 495 6.93 -19.76 29.86
C ALA A 495 8.45 -19.60 29.82
N GLU A 496 9.16 -20.04 30.87
CA GLU A 496 10.61 -19.98 30.97
C GLU A 496 11.29 -20.85 29.90
N ILE A 497 10.76 -22.06 29.68
CA ILE A 497 11.21 -22.95 28.60
C ILE A 497 10.91 -22.32 27.24
N ALA A 498 9.69 -21.81 27.04
CA ALA A 498 9.32 -21.18 25.77
C ALA A 498 10.25 -19.99 25.43
N VAL A 499 10.51 -19.11 26.41
CA VAL A 499 11.45 -17.98 26.24
C VAL A 499 12.85 -18.47 25.86
N LYS A 500 13.39 -19.49 26.56
CA LYS A 500 14.70 -20.05 26.24
C LYS A 500 14.75 -20.66 24.83
N GLN A 501 13.69 -21.34 24.40
CA GLN A 501 13.59 -21.91 23.06
C GLN A 501 13.63 -20.83 21.98
N PHE A 502 12.91 -19.72 22.18
CA PHE A 502 12.98 -18.57 21.27
C PHE A 502 14.35 -17.90 21.28
N GLN A 503 14.97 -17.70 22.45
CA GLN A 503 16.31 -17.14 22.55
C GLN A 503 17.35 -18.01 21.83
N HIS A 504 17.26 -19.34 21.97
CA HIS A 504 18.16 -20.26 21.27
C HIS A 504 17.98 -20.24 19.75
N LEU A 505 16.74 -20.10 19.26
CA LEU A 505 16.44 -19.95 17.84
C LEU A 505 17.01 -18.66 17.23
N MET A 506 17.24 -17.63 18.06
CA MET A 506 17.69 -16.29 17.64
C MET A 506 19.18 -16.04 17.86
N GLN A 507 19.91 -17.04 18.37
CA GLN A 507 21.38 -17.06 18.39
C GLN A 507 21.89 -17.47 17.03
#